data_AF-A0A8X6PQ89-F1
#
_entry.id   AF-A0A8X6PQ89-F1
#
_cell.length_a   1.000
_cell.length_b   1.000
_cell.length_c   1.000
_cell.angle_alpha   90.00
_cell.angle_beta   90.00
_cell.angle_gamma   90.00
#
_symmetry.space_group_name_H-M   'P 1'
#
loop_
_entity.id
_entity.type
_entity.pdbx_description
1 polymer ?
#
loop_
_entity_poly.entity_id
_entity_poly.type
_entity_poly.pdbx_seq_one_letter_code
_entity_poly.pdbx_strand_id
1 'polypeptide(L)'
;MVFNSRNKPVGSEAMLESETFSPDTDELCFTFFYQMSGKDLGTLKVIRKEGSRKNSTLWLLQGDQTNRWKKGVTVIQPSEEKYQIVFQGITANGTNGFMAIDDIRISKGEKCEITPSEAKPPEECDCGRNSKNCTLGRFGKVCDCLEGYLDRNGTCTKCDCGSHSKKCSFIPSGKYCKCETGYDDKNGICTECDCGSRSTECNFHESRKMCGCEAGYYDKNGTCTGNEYAQK
;
A
#
# COMPACT_ATOMS: atom_id res chain seq x y z
N MET A 1 -9.76 -12.00 30.05
CA MET A 1 -10.47 -13.07 29.30
C MET A 1 -9.48 -13.92 28.51
N VAL A 2 -9.76 -15.21 28.28
CA VAL A 2 -8.84 -16.13 27.58
C VAL A 2 -9.56 -16.93 26.49
N PHE A 3 -8.96 -16.98 25.30
CA PHE A 3 -9.31 -17.84 24.19
C PHE A 3 -8.26 -18.95 24.03
N ASN A 4 -8.67 -20.19 24.28
CA ASN A 4 -7.79 -21.36 24.17
C ASN A 4 -7.89 -21.95 22.76
N SER A 5 -6.77 -22.00 22.02
CA SER A 5 -6.73 -22.54 20.66
C SER A 5 -6.40 -24.03 20.60
N ARG A 6 -6.09 -24.66 21.74
CA ARG A 6 -5.72 -26.08 21.82
C ARG A 6 -6.86 -26.97 21.31
N ASN A 7 -6.51 -27.91 20.42
CA ASN A 7 -7.43 -28.88 19.81
C ASN A 7 -8.67 -28.26 19.14
N LYS A 8 -8.57 -27.03 18.65
CA LYS A 8 -9.63 -26.39 17.87
C LYS A 8 -9.36 -26.58 16.37
N PRO A 9 -10.39 -26.85 15.55
CA PRO A 9 -10.24 -26.87 14.09
C PRO A 9 -9.64 -25.57 13.57
N VAL A 10 -8.90 -25.63 12.47
CA VAL A 10 -8.34 -24.45 11.80
C VAL A 10 -9.48 -23.53 11.36
N GLY A 11 -9.33 -22.22 11.60
CA GLY A 11 -10.36 -21.23 11.27
C GLY A 11 -11.52 -21.14 12.25
N SER A 12 -11.45 -21.81 13.41
CA SER A 12 -12.45 -21.63 14.48
C SER A 12 -12.38 -20.21 15.01
N GLU A 13 -13.54 -19.61 15.26
CA GLU A 13 -13.64 -18.23 15.73
C GLU A 13 -14.28 -18.14 17.13
N ALA A 14 -13.85 -17.16 17.92
CA ALA A 14 -14.59 -16.66 19.07
C ALA A 14 -14.62 -15.15 19.06
N MET A 15 -15.75 -14.60 19.50
CA MET A 15 -15.98 -13.16 19.54
C MET A 15 -16.31 -12.74 20.97
N LEU A 16 -15.69 -11.65 21.43
CA LEU A 16 -16.10 -10.90 22.60
C LEU A 16 -16.58 -9.53 22.13
N GLU A 17 -17.87 -9.28 22.26
CA GLU A 17 -18.50 -8.02 21.84
C GLU A 17 -18.69 -7.08 23.04
N SER A 18 -18.44 -5.80 22.82
CA SER A 18 -18.80 -4.75 23.78
C SER A 18 -20.31 -4.50 23.81
N GLU A 19 -20.74 -3.66 24.76
CA GLU A 19 -22.00 -2.96 24.62
C GLU A 19 -22.07 -2.11 23.34
N THR A 20 -23.27 -1.69 22.99
CA THR A 20 -23.49 -0.81 21.84
C THR A 20 -23.24 0.64 22.24
N PHE A 21 -22.25 1.27 21.62
CA PHE A 21 -21.95 2.68 21.77
C PHE A 21 -22.86 3.53 20.88
N SER A 22 -23.14 4.75 21.34
CA SER A 22 -23.85 5.76 20.54
C SER A 22 -22.89 6.41 19.53
N PRO A 23 -23.41 7.07 18.48
CA PRO A 23 -22.60 7.91 17.60
C PRO A 23 -21.72 8.89 18.39
N ASP A 24 -20.47 9.06 17.95
CA ASP A 24 -19.49 9.95 18.57
C ASP A 24 -18.76 10.74 17.47
N THR A 25 -18.54 12.03 17.73
CA THR A 25 -17.83 12.96 16.83
C THR A 25 -16.33 12.98 17.08
N ASP A 26 -15.87 12.40 18.18
CA ASP A 26 -14.48 12.42 18.58
C ASP A 26 -13.72 11.17 18.15
N GLU A 27 -12.43 11.37 17.86
CA GLU A 27 -11.50 10.26 17.76
C GLU A 27 -11.21 9.72 19.17
N LEU A 28 -11.35 8.40 19.35
CA LEU A 28 -11.15 7.75 20.64
C LEU A 28 -9.95 6.80 20.59
N CYS A 29 -9.22 6.72 21.70
CA CYS A 29 -8.15 5.76 21.86
C CYS A 29 -8.65 4.49 22.56
N PHE A 30 -8.49 3.36 21.89
CA PHE A 30 -8.83 2.04 22.42
C PHE A 30 -7.55 1.33 22.86
N THR A 31 -7.44 1.04 24.15
CA THR A 31 -6.27 0.39 24.74
C THR A 31 -6.66 -0.87 25.47
N PHE A 32 -5.77 -1.86 25.44
CA PHE A 32 -5.95 -3.13 26.11
C PHE A 32 -4.59 -3.79 26.35
N PHE A 33 -4.53 -4.77 27.24
CA PHE A 33 -3.39 -5.67 27.35
C PHE A 33 -3.71 -6.99 26.66
N TYR A 34 -2.71 -7.57 26.00
CA TYR A 34 -2.82 -8.86 25.33
C TYR A 34 -1.64 -9.77 25.61
N GLN A 35 -1.87 -11.07 25.54
CA GLN A 35 -0.85 -12.12 25.53
C GLN A 35 -1.24 -13.13 24.46
N MET A 36 -0.35 -13.39 23.50
CA MET A 36 -0.57 -14.37 22.44
C MET A 36 0.63 -15.32 22.43
N SER A 37 0.42 -16.55 22.91
CA SER A 37 1.51 -17.52 23.07
C SER A 37 1.11 -18.86 22.44
N GLY A 38 1.93 -19.35 21.51
CA GLY A 38 1.70 -20.64 20.85
C GLY A 38 2.35 -20.73 19.47
N LYS A 39 2.86 -21.91 19.13
CA LYS A 39 3.40 -22.18 17.79
C LYS A 39 2.25 -22.26 16.78
N ASP A 40 2.41 -21.59 15.64
CA ASP A 40 1.38 -21.51 14.58
C ASP A 40 0.02 -21.04 15.14
N LEU A 41 0.06 -20.16 16.15
CA LEU A 41 -1.12 -19.52 16.74
C LEU A 41 -1.81 -18.64 15.70
N GLY A 42 -3.13 -18.54 15.78
CA GLY A 42 -3.91 -17.83 14.79
C GLY A 42 -3.88 -16.31 14.93
N THR A 43 -5.04 -15.68 14.80
CA THR A 43 -5.17 -14.22 14.68
C THR A 43 -6.01 -13.65 15.81
N LEU A 44 -5.57 -12.53 16.39
CA LEU A 44 -6.39 -11.68 17.25
C LEU A 44 -6.70 -10.39 16.50
N LYS A 45 -7.98 -10.02 16.40
CA LYS A 45 -8.43 -8.77 15.78
C LYS A 45 -9.25 -7.94 16.75
N VAL A 46 -9.18 -6.61 16.58
CA VAL A 46 -10.18 -5.66 17.09
C VAL A 46 -10.95 -5.14 15.89
N ILE A 47 -12.27 -5.27 15.94
CA ILE A 47 -13.19 -4.94 14.85
C ILE A 47 -14.22 -3.94 15.36
N ARG A 48 -14.55 -2.93 14.57
CA ARG A 48 -15.73 -2.09 14.77
C ARG A 48 -16.86 -2.63 13.90
N LYS A 49 -17.98 -2.97 14.52
CA LYS A 49 -19.21 -3.41 13.87
C LYS A 49 -20.21 -2.25 13.89
N GLU A 50 -20.69 -1.86 12.73
CA GLU A 50 -21.68 -0.80 12.52
C GLU A 50 -22.90 -1.42 11.85
N GLY A 51 -24.09 -0.88 12.12
CA GLY A 51 -25.34 -1.50 11.69
C GLY A 51 -25.52 -1.51 10.17
N SER A 52 -25.29 -0.38 9.51
CA SER A 52 -25.50 -0.25 8.07
C SER A 52 -24.21 -0.41 7.25
N ARG A 53 -23.05 -0.29 7.89
CA ARG A 53 -21.73 -0.30 7.26
C ARG A 53 -21.01 -1.65 7.40
N LYS A 54 -20.05 -1.90 6.50
CA LYS A 54 -19.18 -3.06 6.58
C LYS A 54 -18.28 -2.94 7.82
N ASN A 55 -18.11 -4.04 8.55
CA ASN A 55 -17.21 -4.11 9.70
C ASN A 55 -15.78 -3.67 9.32
N SER A 56 -15.20 -2.77 10.10
CA SER A 56 -13.82 -2.30 9.91
C SER A 56 -12.88 -2.95 10.92
N THR A 57 -11.75 -3.49 10.47
CA THR A 57 -10.70 -3.98 11.38
C THR A 57 -9.86 -2.79 11.83
N LEU A 58 -9.73 -2.60 13.14
CA LEU A 58 -8.97 -1.50 13.76
C LEU A 58 -7.57 -1.94 14.18
N TRP A 59 -7.39 -3.22 14.54
CA TRP A 59 -6.12 -3.78 15.01
C TRP A 59 -6.07 -5.28 14.67
N LEU A 60 -4.92 -5.80 14.27
CA LEU A 60 -4.76 -7.22 13.94
C LEU A 60 -3.34 -7.71 14.20
N LEU A 61 -3.17 -8.76 14.99
CA LEU A 61 -1.90 -9.49 15.09
C LEU A 61 -2.09 -10.99 14.82
N GLN A 62 -1.03 -11.62 14.31
CA GLN A 62 -0.97 -13.04 13.99
C GLN A 62 0.19 -13.71 14.71
N GLY A 63 0.04 -15.00 14.99
CA GLY A 63 1.13 -15.83 15.47
C GLY A 63 1.55 -15.56 16.92
N ASP A 64 2.69 -16.14 17.28
CA ASP A 64 3.28 -15.99 18.61
C ASP A 64 3.77 -14.56 18.84
N GLN A 65 3.34 -13.96 19.95
CA GLN A 65 3.77 -12.64 20.39
C GLN A 65 4.55 -12.73 21.71
N THR A 66 5.13 -13.90 22.00
CA THR A 66 5.75 -14.28 23.27
C THR A 66 4.77 -14.49 24.43
N ASN A 67 5.18 -15.25 25.45
CA ASN A 67 4.42 -15.46 26.67
C ASN A 67 4.53 -14.28 27.66
N ARG A 68 4.33 -13.04 27.20
CA ARG A 68 4.34 -11.82 28.03
C ARG A 68 3.17 -10.92 27.69
N TRP A 69 2.66 -10.23 28.70
CA TRP A 69 1.68 -9.17 28.51
C TRP A 69 2.29 -8.00 27.74
N LYS A 70 1.58 -7.56 26.70
CA LYS A 70 1.93 -6.41 25.86
C LYS A 70 0.74 -5.47 25.79
N LYS A 71 1.00 -4.18 25.64
CA LYS A 71 -0.04 -3.16 25.46
C LYS A 71 -0.42 -3.10 23.98
N GLY A 72 -1.70 -3.26 23.69
CA GLY A 72 -2.32 -2.99 22.40
C GLY A 72 -2.97 -1.60 22.41
N VAL A 73 -2.83 -0.88 21.30
CA VAL A 73 -3.45 0.44 21.10
C VAL A 73 -4.01 0.49 19.69
N THR A 74 -5.23 0.99 19.54
CA THR A 74 -5.82 1.34 18.24
C THR A 74 -6.73 2.55 18.35
N VAL A 75 -7.09 3.11 17.21
CA VAL A 75 -7.89 4.31 17.07
C VAL A 75 -9.31 3.94 16.63
N ILE A 76 -10.30 4.44 17.35
CA ILE A 76 -11.71 4.39 16.93
C ILE A 76 -12.01 5.75 16.31
N GLN A 77 -12.25 5.75 14.99
CA GLN A 77 -12.64 6.96 14.27
C GLN A 77 -14.08 7.37 14.62
N PRO A 78 -14.43 8.67 14.51
CA PRO A 78 -15.79 9.15 14.66
C PRO A 78 -16.81 8.34 13.85
N SER A 79 -18.03 8.22 14.36
CA SER A 79 -19.11 7.50 13.70
C SER A 79 -20.44 8.19 13.90
N GLU A 80 -21.24 8.23 12.83
CA GLU A 80 -22.61 8.73 12.82
C GLU A 80 -23.62 7.63 13.20
N GLU A 81 -23.16 6.39 13.37
CA GLU A 81 -23.99 5.23 13.68
C GLU A 81 -23.64 4.63 15.05
N LYS A 82 -24.59 3.86 15.58
CA LYS A 82 -24.31 2.99 16.73
C LYS A 82 -23.31 1.91 16.32
N TYR A 83 -22.33 1.65 17.18
CA TYR A 83 -21.28 0.68 16.90
C TYR A 83 -20.95 -0.19 18.11
N GLN A 84 -20.34 -1.35 17.85
CA GLN A 84 -19.75 -2.21 18.86
C GLN A 84 -18.27 -2.43 18.54
N ILE A 85 -17.45 -2.61 19.57
CA ILE A 85 -16.07 -3.07 19.45
C ILE A 85 -16.03 -4.55 19.77
N VAL A 86 -15.41 -5.32 18.88
CA VAL A 86 -15.38 -6.78 18.94
C VAL A 86 -13.95 -7.27 18.92
N PHE A 87 -13.55 -8.04 19.94
CA PHE A 87 -12.35 -8.87 19.84
C PHE A 87 -12.71 -10.16 19.12
N GLN A 88 -12.02 -10.47 18.04
CA GLN A 88 -12.17 -11.73 17.30
C GLN A 88 -10.89 -12.54 17.39
N GLY A 89 -10.95 -13.71 18.02
CA GLY A 89 -9.89 -14.72 18.01
C GLY A 89 -10.17 -15.76 16.94
N ILE A 90 -9.19 -16.04 16.07
CA ILE A 90 -9.27 -17.04 14.99
C ILE A 90 -8.15 -18.05 15.19
N THR A 91 -8.41 -19.35 15.11
CA THR A 91 -7.38 -20.39 15.22
C THR A 91 -6.69 -20.66 13.88
N ALA A 92 -5.40 -21.03 13.92
CA ALA A 92 -4.63 -21.49 12.76
C ALA A 92 -4.17 -22.95 12.96
N ASN A 93 -3.14 -23.39 12.24
CA ASN A 93 -2.65 -24.78 12.26
C ASN A 93 -1.98 -25.20 13.58
N GLY A 94 -1.77 -24.28 14.52
CA GLY A 94 -1.17 -24.56 15.82
C GLY A 94 -2.00 -25.48 16.69
N THR A 95 -1.35 -26.48 17.29
CA THR A 95 -2.00 -27.48 18.15
C THR A 95 -2.07 -27.06 19.62
N ASN A 96 -1.30 -26.05 20.02
CA ASN A 96 -1.23 -25.58 21.40
C ASN A 96 -0.94 -24.07 21.46
N GLY A 97 -1.84 -23.33 22.08
CA GLY A 97 -1.69 -21.89 22.29
C GLY A 97 -2.91 -21.25 22.90
N PHE A 98 -2.77 -19.97 23.26
CA PHE A 98 -3.86 -19.18 23.78
C PHE A 98 -3.69 -17.70 23.42
N MET A 99 -4.80 -16.99 23.43
CA MET A 99 -4.87 -15.55 23.33
C MET A 99 -5.60 -15.04 24.57
N ALA A 100 -4.97 -14.17 25.35
CA ALA A 100 -5.58 -13.54 26.51
C ALA A 100 -5.64 -12.03 26.31
N ILE A 101 -6.68 -11.41 26.84
CA ILE A 101 -6.87 -9.96 26.86
C ILE A 101 -7.25 -9.49 28.25
N ASP A 102 -6.82 -8.29 28.63
CA ASP A 102 -7.14 -7.66 29.91
C ASP A 102 -7.10 -6.13 29.81
N ASP A 103 -7.50 -5.42 30.88
CA ASP A 103 -7.33 -3.97 31.03
C ASP A 103 -7.81 -3.12 29.84
N ILE A 104 -9.02 -3.43 29.35
CA ILE A 104 -9.65 -2.75 28.20
C ILE A 104 -10.13 -1.37 28.62
N ARG A 105 -9.74 -0.32 27.89
CA ARG A 105 -10.12 1.07 28.15
C ARG A 105 -10.34 1.86 26.87
N ILE A 106 -11.28 2.80 26.92
CA ILE A 106 -11.51 3.83 25.91
C ILE A 106 -11.22 5.19 26.54
N SER A 107 -10.39 6.01 25.90
CA SER A 107 -10.09 7.38 26.33
C SER A 107 -10.28 8.38 25.19
N LYS A 108 -10.61 9.63 25.54
CA LYS A 108 -10.82 10.74 24.61
C LYS A 108 -9.73 11.80 24.80
N GLY A 109 -9.25 12.40 23.71
CA GLY A 109 -8.29 13.52 23.75
C GLY A 109 -6.83 13.14 24.01
N GLU A 110 -6.50 11.85 24.03
CA GLU A 110 -5.12 11.37 24.11
C GLU A 110 -4.57 11.09 22.71
N LYS A 111 -3.30 11.44 22.45
CA LYS A 111 -2.64 11.09 21.20
C LYS A 111 -2.53 9.55 21.10
N CYS A 112 -3.17 8.98 20.08
CA CYS A 112 -3.31 7.54 19.93
C CYS A 112 -2.57 7.06 18.67
N GLU A 113 -1.62 6.14 18.83
CA GLU A 113 -0.90 5.53 17.71
C GLU A 113 -1.02 4.01 17.80
N ILE A 114 -1.33 3.36 16.68
CA ILE A 114 -1.55 1.92 16.64
C ILE A 114 -0.28 1.21 17.11
N THR A 115 -0.42 0.42 18.18
CA THR A 115 0.69 -0.26 18.84
C THR A 115 0.39 -1.75 19.02
N PRO A 116 1.33 -2.64 18.67
CA PRO A 116 2.59 -2.36 17.96
C PRO A 116 2.33 -1.99 16.48
N SER A 117 3.34 -1.50 15.76
CA SER A 117 3.21 -1.06 14.36
C SER A 117 2.73 -2.17 13.43
N GLU A 118 3.15 -3.41 13.68
CA GLU A 118 2.74 -4.59 12.92
C GLU A 118 1.25 -4.90 13.09
N ALA A 119 0.62 -4.33 14.12
CA ALA A 119 -0.79 -4.51 14.38
C ALA A 119 -1.70 -3.57 13.60
N LYS A 120 -1.12 -2.62 12.86
CA LYS A 120 -1.87 -1.79 11.92
C LYS A 120 -2.52 -2.72 10.88
N PRO A 121 -3.86 -2.78 10.83
CA PRO A 121 -4.53 -3.56 9.80
C PRO A 121 -4.03 -3.06 8.44
N PRO A 122 -3.85 -3.94 7.44
CA PRO A 122 -3.68 -3.46 6.09
C PRO A 122 -4.87 -2.53 5.82
N GLU A 123 -4.57 -1.25 5.58
CA GLU A 123 -5.60 -0.25 5.30
C GLU A 123 -6.52 -0.86 4.27
N GLU A 124 -7.82 -0.65 4.53
CA GLU A 124 -8.96 -1.05 3.73
C GLU A 124 -8.63 -1.31 2.26
N CYS A 125 -9.35 -2.26 1.65
CA CYS A 125 -9.12 -2.59 0.25
C CYS A 125 -9.65 -1.49 -0.70
N ASP A 126 -9.06 -0.31 -0.59
CA ASP A 126 -9.24 0.87 -1.37
C ASP A 126 -7.93 1.12 -2.12
N CYS A 127 -7.97 0.83 -3.41
CA CYS A 127 -6.89 1.08 -4.36
C CYS A 127 -7.13 2.37 -5.16
N GLY A 128 -8.06 3.22 -4.69
CA GLY A 128 -8.55 4.40 -5.38
C GLY A 128 -9.52 4.08 -6.53
N ARG A 129 -10.19 5.11 -7.05
CA ARG A 129 -11.24 5.00 -8.09
C ARG A 129 -10.83 4.32 -9.41
N ASN A 130 -9.54 4.10 -9.64
CA ASN A 130 -9.01 3.49 -10.86
C ASN A 130 -8.61 2.02 -10.68
N SER A 131 -9.10 1.37 -9.62
CA SER A 131 -8.93 -0.06 -9.41
C SER A 131 -10.07 -0.87 -10.04
N LYS A 132 -9.72 -1.98 -10.70
CA LYS A 132 -10.67 -3.03 -11.10
C LYS A 132 -11.09 -3.87 -9.90
N ASN A 133 -10.10 -4.25 -9.09
CA ASN A 133 -10.28 -5.12 -7.94
C ASN A 133 -9.21 -4.79 -6.90
N CYS A 134 -9.51 -5.12 -5.65
CA CYS A 134 -8.55 -5.06 -4.56
C CYS A 134 -8.68 -6.35 -3.75
N THR A 135 -7.54 -6.98 -3.47
CA THR A 135 -7.50 -8.16 -2.59
C THR A 135 -6.57 -7.91 -1.42
N LEU A 136 -6.96 -8.34 -0.22
CA LEU A 136 -6.12 -8.29 0.96
C LEU A 136 -5.28 -9.57 1.02
N GLY A 137 -3.99 -9.45 0.72
CA GLY A 137 -3.02 -10.54 0.80
C GLY A 137 -2.27 -10.56 2.13
N ARG A 138 -1.39 -11.58 2.28
CA ARG A 138 -0.55 -11.78 3.48
C ARG A 138 0.39 -10.61 3.78
N PHE A 139 0.73 -9.80 2.78
CA PHE A 139 1.70 -8.70 2.87
C PHE A 139 1.09 -7.31 2.63
N GLY A 140 -0.24 -7.19 2.68
CA GLY A 140 -0.95 -5.92 2.44
C GLY A 140 -2.01 -6.03 1.34
N LYS A 141 -2.60 -4.89 0.96
CA LYS A 141 -3.53 -4.80 -0.16
C LYS A 141 -2.78 -4.96 -1.49
N VAL A 142 -3.38 -5.73 -2.39
CA VAL A 142 -2.94 -5.95 -3.76
C VAL A 142 -3.96 -5.30 -4.69
N CYS A 143 -3.51 -4.31 -5.46
CA CYS A 143 -4.35 -3.53 -6.36
C CYS A 143 -4.29 -4.08 -7.79
N ASP A 144 -5.45 -4.51 -8.30
CA ASP A 144 -5.63 -4.73 -9.74
C ASP A 144 -6.17 -3.44 -10.35
N CYS A 145 -5.42 -2.85 -11.27
CA CYS A 145 -5.68 -1.50 -11.78
C CYS A 145 -6.33 -1.53 -13.18
N LEU A 146 -7.08 -0.46 -13.47
CA LEU A 146 -7.57 -0.20 -14.81
C LEU A 146 -6.40 -0.01 -15.79
N GLU A 147 -6.67 -0.22 -17.08
CA GLU A 147 -5.67 -0.03 -18.12
C GLU A 147 -5.10 1.40 -18.08
N GLY A 148 -3.77 1.53 -18.20
CA GLY A 148 -3.06 2.80 -18.03
C GLY A 148 -2.82 3.23 -16.58
N TYR A 149 -3.19 2.40 -15.60
CA TYR A 149 -2.89 2.62 -14.18
C TYR A 149 -2.06 1.46 -13.63
N LEU A 150 -1.13 1.77 -12.73
CA LEU A 150 -0.33 0.78 -12.00
C LEU A 150 -0.36 1.07 -10.50
N ASP A 151 -0.15 0.04 -9.70
CA ASP A 151 0.00 0.20 -8.26
C ASP A 151 1.23 1.07 -7.93
N ARG A 152 1.00 2.08 -7.09
CA ARG A 152 2.06 2.89 -6.48
C ARG A 152 1.67 3.17 -5.04
N ASN A 153 2.38 2.54 -4.10
CA ASN A 153 2.13 2.67 -2.66
C ASN A 153 0.68 2.32 -2.26
N GLY A 154 0.10 1.27 -2.86
CA GLY A 154 -1.25 0.82 -2.52
C GLY A 154 -2.37 1.66 -3.12
N THR A 155 -2.12 2.34 -4.24
CA THR A 155 -3.15 3.08 -4.99
C THR A 155 -2.86 2.99 -6.49
N CYS A 156 -3.90 2.78 -7.28
CA CYS A 156 -3.82 2.77 -8.74
C CYS A 156 -3.57 4.18 -9.28
N THR A 157 -2.32 4.44 -9.62
CA THR A 157 -1.84 5.73 -10.13
C THR A 157 -1.63 5.67 -11.64
N LYS A 158 -1.99 6.75 -12.34
CA LYS A 158 -1.87 6.82 -13.81
C LYS A 158 -0.41 6.61 -14.22
N CYS A 159 -0.15 5.57 -15.00
CA CYS A 159 1.14 5.26 -15.61
C CYS A 159 0.95 5.25 -17.12
N ASP A 160 1.00 6.45 -17.70
CA ASP A 160 0.76 6.68 -19.12
C ASP A 160 1.99 7.37 -19.70
N CYS A 161 2.64 6.73 -20.66
CA CYS A 161 3.84 7.21 -21.33
C CYS A 161 3.56 7.59 -22.80
N GLY A 162 2.29 7.67 -23.21
CA GLY A 162 1.88 7.92 -24.59
C GLY A 162 1.92 6.66 -25.48
N SER A 163 1.54 6.83 -26.75
CA SER A 163 1.34 5.75 -27.73
C SER A 163 2.62 5.01 -28.13
N HIS A 164 3.78 5.66 -28.02
CA HIS A 164 5.09 5.10 -28.42
C HIS A 164 5.88 4.55 -27.24
N SER A 165 5.16 4.11 -26.20
CA SER A 165 5.73 3.47 -25.03
C SER A 165 5.64 1.96 -25.16
N LYS A 166 6.79 1.28 -25.10
CA LYS A 166 6.88 -0.18 -24.95
C LYS A 166 6.52 -0.64 -23.55
N LYS A 167 6.79 0.18 -22.52
CA LYS A 167 6.51 -0.15 -21.10
C LYS A 167 6.47 1.10 -20.23
N CYS A 168 5.48 1.17 -19.33
CA CYS A 168 5.46 2.11 -18.21
C CYS A 168 5.70 1.36 -16.90
N SER A 169 6.47 1.94 -15.98
CA SER A 169 6.63 1.42 -14.61
C SER A 169 6.98 2.54 -13.63
N PHE A 170 6.73 2.32 -12.34
CA PHE A 170 7.20 3.23 -11.30
C PHE A 170 8.55 2.78 -10.73
N ILE A 171 9.48 3.72 -10.63
CA ILE A 171 10.76 3.62 -9.93
C ILE A 171 10.77 4.62 -8.78
N PRO A 172 11.73 4.58 -7.84
CA PRO A 172 11.76 5.51 -6.70
C PRO A 172 11.73 6.99 -7.10
N SER A 173 12.35 7.36 -8.22
CA SER A 173 12.35 8.74 -8.76
C SER A 173 11.06 9.14 -9.49
N GLY A 174 10.11 8.22 -9.70
CA GLY A 174 8.82 8.51 -10.32
C GLY A 174 8.45 7.54 -11.44
N LYS A 175 7.76 8.06 -12.46
CA LYS A 175 7.34 7.29 -13.64
C LYS A 175 8.53 7.09 -14.57
N TYR A 176 8.77 5.85 -14.99
CA TYR A 176 9.77 5.47 -15.97
C TYR A 176 9.09 4.95 -17.23
N CYS A 177 9.46 5.51 -18.38
CA CYS A 177 8.93 5.19 -19.68
C CYS A 177 10.01 4.52 -20.54
N LYS A 178 9.75 3.30 -21.01
CA LYS A 178 10.59 2.65 -22.01
C LYS A 178 9.98 2.92 -23.39
N CYS A 179 10.65 3.77 -24.17
CA CYS A 179 10.14 4.21 -25.46
C CYS A 179 10.51 3.27 -26.62
N GLU A 180 9.76 3.38 -27.70
CA GLU A 180 10.09 2.75 -28.99
C GLU A 180 11.36 3.35 -29.60
N THR A 181 11.94 2.66 -30.58
CA THR A 181 13.14 3.16 -31.26
C THR A 181 12.78 4.44 -32.02
N GLY A 182 13.59 5.48 -31.90
CA GLY A 182 13.31 6.82 -32.45
C GLY A 182 12.48 7.72 -31.53
N TYR A 183 12.09 7.24 -30.34
CA TYR A 183 11.40 8.01 -29.31
C TYR A 183 12.23 7.99 -28.03
N ASP A 184 12.16 9.08 -27.28
CA ASP A 184 12.77 9.18 -25.96
C ASP A 184 11.85 9.87 -24.95
N ASP A 185 12.09 9.66 -23.66
CA ASP A 185 11.26 10.25 -22.61
C ASP A 185 11.45 11.76 -22.53
N LYS A 186 10.36 12.50 -22.78
CA LYS A 186 10.30 13.95 -22.55
C LYS A 186 9.19 14.25 -21.54
N ASN A 187 9.58 14.52 -20.31
CA ASN A 187 8.67 14.81 -19.20
C ASN A 187 7.67 13.68 -18.93
N GLY A 188 8.12 12.42 -18.98
CA GLY A 188 7.27 11.26 -18.72
C GLY A 188 6.38 10.86 -19.88
N ILE A 189 6.65 11.31 -21.11
CA ILE A 189 5.94 10.90 -22.33
C ILE A 189 6.96 10.59 -23.41
N CYS A 190 6.82 9.44 -24.06
CA CYS A 190 7.64 9.06 -25.20
C CYS A 190 7.35 9.99 -26.37
N THR A 191 8.33 10.82 -26.69
CA THR A 191 8.26 11.83 -27.74
C THR A 191 9.31 11.53 -28.79
N GLU A 192 8.96 11.75 -30.06
CA GLU A 192 9.89 11.52 -31.16
C GLU A 192 11.19 12.31 -30.95
N CYS A 193 12.31 11.60 -31.10
CA CYS A 193 13.65 12.13 -30.93
C CYS A 193 14.43 11.89 -32.23
N ASP A 194 14.35 12.86 -33.13
CA ASP A 194 15.11 12.88 -34.37
C ASP A 194 16.15 13.99 -34.37
N CYS A 195 17.41 13.62 -34.60
CA CYS A 195 18.58 14.51 -34.68
C CYS A 195 19.14 14.61 -36.11
N GLY A 196 18.46 14.02 -37.09
CA GLY A 196 18.87 13.96 -38.49
C GLY A 196 19.73 12.74 -38.84
N SER A 197 20.05 12.61 -40.13
CA SER A 197 20.69 11.42 -40.72
C SER A 197 22.14 11.15 -40.29
N ARG A 198 22.76 12.07 -39.55
CA ARG A 198 24.14 11.99 -39.05
C ARG A 198 24.22 11.85 -37.53
N SER A 199 23.10 11.44 -36.93
CA SER A 199 22.95 11.17 -35.52
C SER A 199 23.32 9.73 -35.19
N THR A 200 24.16 9.54 -34.18
CA THR A 200 24.42 8.24 -33.56
C THR A 200 23.50 7.98 -32.37
N GLU A 201 23.01 9.03 -31.72
CA GLU A 201 22.16 8.95 -30.52
C GLU A 201 21.27 10.20 -30.42
N CYS A 202 20.04 10.02 -29.94
CA CYS A 202 19.13 11.13 -29.63
C CYS A 202 18.49 10.87 -28.26
N ASN A 203 18.62 11.83 -27.36
CA ASN A 203 17.97 11.78 -26.06
C ASN A 203 17.50 13.17 -25.61
N PHE A 204 16.52 13.22 -24.72
CA PHE A 204 16.10 14.44 -24.05
C PHE A 204 16.78 14.58 -22.69
N HIS A 205 17.34 15.75 -22.42
CA HIS A 205 17.85 16.15 -21.12
C HIS A 205 17.23 17.50 -20.74
N GLU A 206 16.55 17.59 -19.59
CA GLU A 206 15.82 18.81 -19.17
C GLU A 206 14.88 19.36 -20.26
N SER A 207 14.16 18.47 -20.96
CA SER A 207 13.31 18.79 -22.12
C SER A 207 14.03 19.30 -23.38
N ARG A 208 15.36 19.43 -23.37
CA ARG A 208 16.17 19.78 -24.52
C ARG A 208 16.65 18.52 -25.23
N LYS A 209 16.57 18.52 -26.57
CA LYS A 209 17.10 17.45 -27.40
C LYS A 209 18.63 17.53 -27.41
N MET A 210 19.28 16.42 -27.12
CA MET A 210 20.72 16.22 -27.12
C MET A 210 21.05 15.18 -28.18
N CYS A 211 21.96 15.52 -29.09
CA CYS A 211 22.33 14.65 -30.19
C CYS A 211 23.78 14.18 -30.07
N GLY A 212 23.98 12.86 -30.08
CA GLY A 212 25.27 12.28 -30.42
C GLY A 212 25.44 12.30 -31.93
N CYS A 213 26.52 12.89 -32.43
CA CYS A 213 26.75 13.05 -33.88
C CYS A 213 27.97 12.26 -34.36
N GLU A 214 27.91 11.79 -35.60
CA GLU A 214 29.05 11.17 -36.28
C GLU A 214 30.26 12.13 -36.36
N ALA A 215 31.47 11.57 -36.52
CA ALA A 215 32.69 12.36 -36.63
C ALA A 215 32.60 13.39 -37.77
N GLY A 216 32.94 14.65 -37.45
CA GLY A 216 32.84 15.78 -38.39
C GLY A 216 31.51 16.56 -38.32
N TYR A 217 30.56 16.10 -37.51
CA TYR A 217 29.30 16.78 -37.22
C TYR A 217 29.23 17.15 -35.74
N TYR A 218 28.47 18.21 -35.42
CA TYR A 218 28.20 18.62 -34.05
C TYR A 218 26.71 18.96 -33.87
N ASP A 219 26.22 18.82 -32.64
CA ASP A 219 24.86 19.19 -32.31
C ASP A 219 24.70 20.71 -32.35
N LYS A 220 23.82 21.19 -33.24
CA LYS A 220 23.40 22.58 -33.33
C LYS A 220 21.88 22.66 -33.16
N ASN A 221 21.44 23.01 -31.96
CA ASN A 221 20.02 23.13 -31.57
C ASN A 221 19.19 21.85 -31.77
N GLY A 222 19.75 20.68 -31.45
CA GLY A 222 19.05 19.39 -31.55
C GLY A 222 19.07 18.82 -32.96
N THR A 223 20.12 19.10 -33.73
CA THR A 223 20.32 18.55 -35.08
C THR A 223 21.81 18.48 -35.38
N CYS A 224 22.27 17.33 -35.87
CA CYS A 224 23.66 17.14 -36.25
C CYS A 224 23.98 17.91 -37.54
N THR A 225 24.85 18.93 -37.42
CA THR A 225 25.25 19.80 -38.52
C THR A 225 26.76 19.67 -38.78
N GLY A 226 27.16 19.60 -40.05
CA GLY A 226 28.57 19.51 -40.45
C GLY A 226 29.24 20.88 -40.51
N ASN A 227 30.57 20.92 -40.41
CA ASN A 227 31.33 22.12 -40.72
C ASN A 227 31.38 22.34 -42.24
N GLU A 228 30.78 23.42 -42.74
CA GLU A 228 30.91 23.86 -44.15
C GLU A 228 32.36 24.25 -44.54
N TYR A 229 33.31 24.22 -43.60
CA TYR A 229 34.72 24.61 -43.82
C TYR A 229 35.72 23.44 -43.98
N ALA A 230 35.26 22.18 -43.99
CA ALA A 230 36.14 21.01 -44.14
C ALA A 230 36.26 20.49 -45.60
N GLN A 231 35.95 21.32 -46.60
CA GLN A 231 36.15 21.02 -48.02
C GLN A 231 37.05 22.05 -48.72
N LYS A 232 38.30 22.19 -48.27
CA LYS A 232 39.39 22.74 -49.09
C LYS A 232 40.67 21.97 -48.86
#